data_AF-A0A136PYM2-F1
#
_entry.id   AF-A0A136PYM2-F1
#
_cell.length_a   1.000
_cell.length_b   1.000
_cell.length_c   1.000
_cell.angle_alpha   90.00
_cell.angle_beta   90.00
_cell.angle_gamma   90.00
#
_symmetry.space_group_name_H-M   'P 1'
#
loop_
_entity.id
_entity.type
_entity.pdbx_description
1 polymer ?
#
loop_
_entity_poly.entity_id
_entity_poly.type
_entity_poly.pdbx_seq_one_letter_code
_entity_poly.pdbx_strand_id
1 'polypeptide(L)'
;MAATYRALASVLMLAGFYVVALLQLAVVAAGFVWLTRERSGLFATNVMWPLIVALGAVVVGLWRSLRTKAEPPPGLVLTDREAPALWATVRELSAAVATRAPDEIRLVPDVNAAVTEQTRLLGLLGGRRTLLVGLPLLHAMRVDQLRSVLAHELGHFSGRHTRLGGVAYRGRLAIGTTIGRIGRWNPIGMVFRGYARLYLLVDNAASRRQELEADRASVFLAGPEAATSALRGIPAVGAAWSFYEARYVESGWAAGLAPDDLFGGFGELVAARRAEIIRLQEAAPEETGSRWDTHPPIGVRIAAMRSAPAGTGVTDDRPATVLLADVGQAGRALQATVVDHGDRTVLPWPEFIAAALAASTQERADRFYRAAGRFTGDPEPGLGTVLDLVRHNRLGEFAEQFFAQATRREAAQHFADPMELLLVNAAVRSSRAHWQLSWSSPARLVGPAGEPVDLADIAKLAVSPQTLDDALARLAELGVDPGAATVVQQRATGRNAGLLGGMANVKVDGQKRDLLVLDRGLVLIADPGPVGEGEERLRTLVGSTSLEDLAARHTFVPFEEVVSVEVGREVPLKATLTLHGGRTLVLHESFTGDLLEAQSRDTLLEVFASING
;
A
#
# COMPACT_ATOMS: atom_id res chain seq x y z
N MET A 1 -39.25 -7.41 16.43
CA MET A 1 -39.35 -6.26 17.36
C MET A 1 -38.00 -5.69 17.79
N ALA A 2 -37.02 -6.50 18.23
CA ALA A 2 -35.74 -6.00 18.76
C ALA A 2 -34.82 -5.25 17.75
N ALA A 3 -34.94 -5.49 16.44
CA ALA A 3 -34.15 -4.79 15.41
C ALA A 3 -34.57 -3.32 15.22
N THR A 4 -35.88 -3.04 15.24
CA THR A 4 -36.43 -1.68 15.11
C THR A 4 -36.02 -0.77 16.27
N TYR A 5 -36.02 -1.29 17.51
CA TYR A 5 -35.60 -0.54 18.70
C TYR A 5 -34.11 -0.16 18.69
N ARG A 6 -33.26 -1.00 18.10
CA ARG A 6 -31.81 -0.76 18.08
C ARG A 6 -31.38 0.14 16.94
N ALA A 7 -32.04 0.03 15.80
CA ALA A 7 -31.83 0.95 14.71
C ALA A 7 -32.40 2.35 15.04
N LEU A 8 -33.50 2.41 15.81
CA LEU A 8 -33.93 3.63 16.49
C LEU A 8 -32.87 4.13 17.49
N ALA A 9 -32.21 3.24 18.25
CA ALA A 9 -31.11 3.62 19.13
C ALA A 9 -29.92 4.21 18.35
N SER A 10 -29.51 3.67 17.20
CA SER A 10 -28.46 4.27 16.35
C SER A 10 -28.86 5.63 15.79
N VAL A 11 -30.14 5.84 15.44
CA VAL A 11 -30.68 7.15 15.03
C VAL A 11 -30.71 8.14 16.21
N LEU A 12 -31.16 7.71 17.40
CA LEU A 12 -31.18 8.51 18.62
C LEU A 12 -29.77 8.87 19.08
N MET A 13 -28.81 7.97 18.91
CA MET A 13 -27.40 8.21 19.19
C MET A 13 -26.76 9.14 18.15
N LEU A 14 -27.17 9.06 16.88
CA LEU A 14 -26.76 10.06 15.89
C LEU A 14 -27.33 11.44 16.24
N ALA A 15 -28.61 11.52 16.61
CA ALA A 15 -29.24 12.76 17.09
C ALA A 15 -28.54 13.28 18.36
N GLY A 16 -28.19 12.39 19.28
CA GLY A 16 -27.45 12.72 20.50
C GLY A 16 -26.05 13.28 20.22
N PHE A 17 -25.38 12.85 19.14
CA PHE A 17 -24.12 13.45 18.69
C PHE A 17 -24.30 14.93 18.32
N TYR A 18 -25.38 15.27 17.60
CA TYR A 18 -25.71 16.67 17.29
C TYR A 18 -26.08 17.46 18.55
N VAL A 19 -26.81 16.86 19.49
CA VAL A 19 -27.13 17.49 20.78
C VAL A 19 -25.84 17.79 21.57
N VAL A 20 -24.90 16.85 21.64
CA VAL A 20 -23.60 17.04 22.29
C VAL A 20 -22.79 18.15 21.62
N ALA A 21 -22.86 18.28 20.30
CA ALA A 21 -22.24 19.39 19.58
C ALA A 21 -22.88 20.75 19.95
N LEU A 22 -24.21 20.83 19.98
CA LEU A 22 -24.95 22.03 20.36
C LEU A 22 -24.73 22.42 21.83
N LEU A 23 -24.65 21.46 22.74
CA LEU A 23 -24.35 21.72 24.15
C LEU A 23 -22.94 22.26 24.33
N GLN A 24 -21.95 21.70 23.62
CA GLN A 24 -20.59 22.24 23.64
C GLN A 24 -20.52 23.65 23.05
N LEU A 25 -21.32 23.96 22.01
CA LEU A 25 -21.47 25.33 21.49
C LEU A 25 -22.01 26.29 22.54
N ALA A 26 -23.07 25.88 23.25
CA ALA A 26 -23.66 26.69 24.31
C ALA A 26 -22.67 26.94 25.45
N VAL A 27 -21.90 25.93 25.87
CA VAL A 27 -20.88 26.05 26.92
C VAL A 27 -19.74 26.98 26.49
N VAL A 28 -19.25 26.85 25.25
CA VAL A 28 -18.20 27.72 24.68
C VAL A 28 -18.71 29.16 24.60
N ALA A 29 -19.94 29.38 24.12
CA ALA A 29 -20.53 30.71 24.05
C ALA A 29 -20.75 31.34 25.43
N ALA A 30 -21.28 30.59 26.39
CA ALA A 30 -21.46 31.05 27.77
C ALA A 30 -20.12 31.36 28.45
N GLY A 31 -19.11 30.51 28.25
CA GLY A 31 -17.75 30.71 28.75
C GLY A 31 -17.09 31.95 28.15
N PHE A 32 -17.28 32.20 26.85
CA PHE A 32 -16.82 33.43 26.21
C PHE A 32 -17.47 34.67 26.82
N VAL A 33 -18.81 34.69 26.96
CA VAL A 33 -19.53 35.81 27.57
C VAL A 33 -19.07 36.07 29.01
N TRP A 34 -18.93 35.01 29.83
CA TRP A 34 -18.42 35.12 31.19
C TRP A 34 -16.98 35.67 31.22
N LEU A 35 -16.08 35.12 30.40
CA LEU A 35 -14.68 35.51 30.40
C LEU A 35 -14.47 36.96 29.90
N THR A 36 -15.31 37.44 28.98
CA THR A 36 -15.30 38.86 28.54
C THR A 36 -15.84 39.84 29.58
N ARG A 37 -16.60 39.37 30.57
CA ARG A 37 -17.10 40.18 31.70
C ARG A 37 -16.07 40.30 32.82
N GLU A 38 -15.34 39.22 33.10
CA GLU A 38 -14.40 39.14 34.23
C GLU A 38 -12.94 39.47 33.86
N ARG A 39 -12.58 39.39 32.58
CA ARG A 39 -11.22 39.63 32.06
C ARG A 39 -11.25 40.50 30.81
N SER A 40 -10.07 40.87 30.28
CA SER A 40 -9.99 41.64 29.04
C SER A 40 -10.52 40.82 27.84
N GLY A 41 -11.20 41.49 26.91
CA GLY A 41 -11.74 40.85 25.71
C GLY A 41 -10.67 40.16 24.85
N LEU A 42 -9.43 40.68 24.84
CA LEU A 42 -8.29 40.04 24.17
C LEU A 42 -7.92 38.69 24.81
N PHE A 43 -7.91 38.60 26.13
CA PHE A 43 -7.63 37.34 26.83
C PHE A 43 -8.73 36.30 26.55
N ALA A 44 -10.00 36.72 26.62
CA ALA A 44 -11.13 35.85 26.32
C ALA A 44 -11.10 35.34 24.88
N THR A 45 -10.75 36.20 23.93
CA THR A 45 -10.61 35.84 22.51
C THR A 45 -9.50 34.82 22.30
N ASN A 46 -8.31 35.05 22.88
CA ASN A 46 -7.17 34.13 22.74
C ASN A 46 -7.44 32.73 23.31
N VAL A 47 -8.20 32.64 24.42
CA VAL A 47 -8.54 31.36 25.06
C VAL A 47 -9.67 30.63 24.33
N MET A 48 -10.68 31.35 23.84
CA MET A 48 -11.90 30.75 23.30
C MET A 48 -11.85 30.54 21.78
N TRP A 49 -11.06 31.32 21.04
CA TRP A 49 -10.95 31.23 19.59
C TRP A 49 -10.60 29.81 19.09
N PRO A 50 -9.62 29.09 19.68
CA PRO A 50 -9.32 27.71 19.27
C PRO A 50 -10.49 26.74 19.46
N LEU A 51 -11.31 26.95 20.50
CA LEU A 51 -12.50 26.13 20.79
C LEU A 51 -13.63 26.42 19.80
N ILE A 52 -13.81 27.69 19.41
CA ILE A 52 -14.79 28.11 18.40
C ILE A 52 -14.41 27.55 17.03
N VAL A 53 -13.13 27.65 16.63
CA VAL A 53 -12.62 27.09 15.38
C VAL A 53 -12.80 25.57 15.34
N ALA A 54 -12.43 24.87 16.42
CA ALA A 54 -12.62 23.42 16.51
C ALA A 54 -14.08 23.02 16.35
N LEU A 55 -14.99 23.76 16.97
CA LEU A 55 -16.42 23.48 16.90
C LEU A 55 -17.03 23.84 15.53
N GLY A 56 -16.55 24.91 14.90
CA GLY A 56 -16.88 25.24 13.51
C GLY A 56 -16.47 24.11 12.55
N ALA A 57 -15.29 23.53 12.73
CA ALA A 57 -14.82 22.39 11.95
C ALA A 57 -15.70 21.14 12.13
N VAL A 58 -16.23 20.91 13.34
CA VAL A 58 -17.21 19.84 13.61
C VAL A 58 -18.51 20.07 12.85
N VAL A 59 -19.07 21.29 12.92
CA VAL A 59 -20.32 21.62 12.22
C VAL A 59 -20.16 21.51 10.71
N VAL A 60 -19.05 22.00 10.16
CA VAL A 60 -18.73 21.88 8.73
C VAL A 60 -18.52 20.41 8.32
N GLY A 61 -17.82 19.63 9.14
CA GLY A 61 -17.62 18.19 8.91
C GLY A 61 -18.94 17.41 8.87
N LEU A 62 -19.81 17.66 9.85
CA LEU A 62 -21.16 17.10 9.92
C LEU A 62 -22.01 17.50 8.71
N TRP A 63 -22.03 18.79 8.37
CA TRP A 63 -22.83 19.30 7.25
C TRP A 63 -22.34 18.78 5.90
N ARG A 64 -21.01 18.66 5.73
CA ARG A 64 -20.41 18.06 4.53
C ARG A 64 -20.74 16.58 4.41
N SER A 65 -20.66 15.82 5.50
CA SER A 65 -21.03 14.39 5.55
C SER A 65 -22.50 14.16 5.15
N LEU A 66 -23.40 15.07 5.54
CA LEU A 66 -24.81 15.02 5.13
C LEU A 66 -25.04 15.29 3.63
N ARG A 67 -24.13 16.03 2.98
CA ARG A 67 -24.24 16.46 1.56
C ARG A 67 -23.42 15.63 0.59
N THR A 68 -22.36 14.95 1.04
CA THR A 68 -21.56 14.06 0.20
C THR A 68 -22.40 12.89 -0.28
N LYS A 69 -22.56 12.77 -1.60
CA LYS A 69 -23.09 11.57 -2.25
C LYS A 69 -21.96 10.54 -2.27
N ALA A 70 -22.22 9.34 -1.78
CA ALA A 70 -21.31 8.22 -2.00
C ALA A 70 -21.45 7.81 -3.47
N GLU A 71 -20.50 8.22 -4.29
CA GLU A 71 -20.37 7.66 -5.64
C GLU A 71 -19.86 6.23 -5.53
N PRO A 72 -20.38 5.31 -6.36
CA PRO A 72 -19.90 3.94 -6.36
C PRO A 72 -18.42 3.95 -6.79
N PRO A 73 -17.59 3.07 -6.21
CA PRO A 73 -16.18 3.01 -6.56
C PRO A 73 -16.00 2.77 -8.07
N PRO A 74 -14.87 3.25 -8.65
CA PRO A 74 -14.54 3.01 -10.04
C PRO A 74 -14.52 1.49 -10.31
N GLY A 75 -15.03 1.09 -11.48
CA GLY A 75 -15.18 -0.32 -11.83
C GLY A 75 -16.00 -0.52 -13.10
N LEU A 76 -15.93 -1.72 -13.66
CA LEU A 76 -16.61 -2.09 -14.90
C LEU A 76 -18.05 -2.51 -14.61
N VAL A 77 -19.03 -1.81 -15.20
CA VAL A 77 -20.44 -2.20 -15.10
C VAL A 77 -20.68 -3.42 -15.97
N LEU A 78 -21.18 -4.50 -15.37
CA LEU A 78 -21.46 -5.75 -16.07
C LEU A 78 -22.92 -5.81 -16.54
N THR A 79 -23.12 -5.92 -17.84
CA THR A 79 -24.42 -6.22 -18.44
C THR A 79 -24.80 -7.69 -18.27
N ASP A 80 -26.08 -8.01 -18.49
CA ASP A 80 -26.57 -9.41 -18.46
C ASP A 80 -25.87 -10.27 -19.54
N ARG A 81 -25.41 -9.67 -20.64
CA ARG A 81 -24.66 -10.37 -21.70
C ARG A 81 -23.24 -10.72 -21.31
N GLU A 82 -22.58 -9.85 -20.54
CA GLU A 82 -21.18 -10.05 -20.13
C GLU A 82 -21.07 -11.03 -18.95
N ALA A 83 -22.10 -11.16 -18.13
CA ALA A 83 -22.10 -12.04 -16.97
C ALA A 83 -23.47 -12.70 -16.69
N PRO A 84 -24.03 -13.47 -17.65
CA PRO A 84 -25.40 -14.00 -17.54
C PRO A 84 -25.56 -14.94 -16.33
N ALA A 85 -24.56 -15.79 -16.08
CA ALA A 85 -24.55 -16.72 -14.97
C ALA A 85 -24.42 -16.00 -13.61
N LEU A 86 -23.60 -14.94 -13.53
CA LEU A 86 -23.51 -14.10 -12.33
C LEU A 86 -24.85 -13.41 -12.03
N TRP A 87 -25.47 -12.79 -13.04
CA TRP A 87 -26.77 -12.13 -12.90
C TRP A 87 -27.87 -13.11 -12.47
N ALA A 88 -27.92 -14.30 -13.07
CA ALA A 88 -28.84 -15.36 -12.67
C ALA A 88 -28.62 -15.78 -11.20
N THR A 89 -27.37 -16.00 -10.81
CA THR A 89 -26.98 -16.35 -9.43
C THR A 89 -27.41 -15.27 -8.44
N VAL A 90 -27.15 -13.99 -8.74
CA VAL A 90 -27.52 -12.88 -7.86
C VAL A 90 -29.04 -12.76 -7.71
N ARG A 91 -29.81 -12.95 -8.79
CA ARG A 91 -31.28 -12.94 -8.75
C ARG A 91 -31.83 -14.09 -7.91
N GLU A 92 -31.29 -15.29 -8.10
CA GLU A 92 -31.62 -16.50 -7.33
C GLU A 92 -31.37 -16.29 -5.83
N LEU A 93 -30.15 -15.88 -5.47
CA LEU A 93 -29.77 -15.64 -4.07
C LEU A 93 -30.60 -14.52 -3.45
N SER A 94 -30.85 -13.43 -4.19
CA SER A 94 -31.69 -12.31 -3.70
C SER A 94 -33.11 -12.76 -3.38
N ALA A 95 -33.71 -13.60 -4.24
CA ALA A 95 -35.03 -14.17 -4.00
C ALA A 95 -35.03 -15.08 -2.77
N ALA A 96 -33.99 -15.92 -2.62
CA ALA A 96 -33.90 -16.87 -1.52
C ALA A 96 -33.71 -16.19 -0.14
N VAL A 97 -32.97 -15.07 -0.08
CA VAL A 97 -32.86 -14.25 1.16
C VAL A 97 -33.98 -13.20 1.29
N ALA A 98 -34.98 -13.22 0.42
CA ALA A 98 -36.11 -12.29 0.42
C ALA A 98 -35.67 -10.80 0.41
N THR A 99 -34.69 -10.45 -0.42
CA THR A 99 -34.28 -9.07 -0.67
C THR A 99 -34.47 -8.66 -2.14
N ARG A 100 -34.55 -7.36 -2.39
CA ARG A 100 -34.58 -6.83 -3.76
C ARG A 100 -33.20 -7.00 -4.40
N ALA A 101 -33.18 -7.61 -5.58
CA ALA A 101 -31.96 -7.77 -6.36
C ALA A 101 -31.27 -6.42 -6.62
N PRO A 102 -29.93 -6.37 -6.68
CA PRO A 102 -29.18 -5.20 -7.12
C PRO A 102 -29.64 -4.73 -8.51
N ASP A 103 -29.66 -3.41 -8.71
CA ASP A 103 -29.99 -2.80 -10.00
C ASP A 103 -28.78 -2.81 -10.95
N GLU A 104 -27.58 -2.99 -10.42
CA GLU A 104 -26.30 -2.99 -11.13
C GLU A 104 -25.34 -3.99 -10.49
N ILE A 105 -24.56 -4.69 -11.31
CA ILE A 105 -23.38 -5.45 -10.89
C ILE A 105 -22.16 -4.75 -11.48
N ARG A 106 -21.16 -4.50 -10.64
CA ARG A 106 -19.91 -3.83 -11.01
C ARG A 106 -18.74 -4.70 -10.60
N LEU A 107 -17.86 -4.96 -11.56
CA LEU A 107 -16.58 -5.60 -11.33
C LEU A 107 -15.59 -4.56 -10.80
N VAL A 108 -14.87 -4.88 -9.72
CA VAL A 108 -13.92 -3.97 -9.06
C VAL A 108 -12.54 -4.63 -8.91
N PRO A 109 -11.46 -3.84 -8.80
CA PRO A 109 -10.10 -4.39 -8.68
C PRO A 109 -9.80 -4.99 -7.30
N ASP A 110 -10.55 -4.61 -6.27
CA ASP A 110 -10.28 -5.00 -4.88
C ASP A 110 -10.63 -6.47 -4.60
N VAL A 111 -9.95 -7.06 -3.61
CA VAL A 111 -10.33 -8.36 -3.02
C VAL A 111 -11.55 -8.17 -2.12
N ASN A 112 -12.70 -7.87 -2.72
CA ASN A 112 -13.91 -7.51 -1.99
C ASN A 112 -15.18 -7.91 -2.73
N ALA A 113 -16.25 -8.18 -1.99
CA ALA A 113 -17.60 -8.22 -2.50
C ALA A 113 -18.49 -7.44 -1.54
N ALA A 114 -19.30 -6.53 -2.06
CA ALA A 114 -20.13 -5.67 -1.22
C ALA A 114 -21.37 -5.21 -1.96
N VAL A 115 -22.49 -5.06 -1.24
CA VAL A 115 -23.68 -4.40 -1.80
C VAL A 115 -23.77 -2.98 -1.25
N THR A 116 -23.82 -2.01 -2.16
CA THR A 116 -24.00 -0.59 -1.82
C THR A 116 -25.40 -0.13 -2.22
N GLU A 117 -26.01 0.77 -1.43
CA GLU A 117 -27.31 1.36 -1.73
C GLU A 117 -27.27 2.89 -1.64
N GLN A 118 -27.54 3.55 -2.77
CA GLN A 118 -27.64 5.00 -2.85
C GLN A 118 -28.97 5.49 -2.28
N THR A 119 -29.00 5.73 -0.96
CA THR A 119 -30.22 6.16 -0.26
C THR A 119 -30.55 7.63 -0.45
N ARG A 120 -31.85 7.94 -0.54
CA ARG A 120 -32.42 9.29 -0.62
C ARG A 120 -32.97 9.73 0.75
N LEU A 121 -33.19 11.03 0.95
CA LEU A 121 -33.68 11.63 2.20
C LEU A 121 -32.93 11.12 3.45
N LEU A 122 -31.62 11.35 3.51
CA LEU A 122 -30.76 10.98 4.65
C LEU A 122 -30.73 9.48 5.03
N GLY A 123 -31.14 8.58 4.14
CA GLY A 123 -31.19 7.14 4.43
C GLY A 123 -32.61 6.56 4.50
N LEU A 124 -33.62 7.42 4.60
CA LEU A 124 -35.01 7.02 4.87
C LEU A 124 -35.71 6.37 3.66
N LEU A 125 -35.28 6.73 2.45
CA LEU A 125 -35.75 6.13 1.21
C LEU A 125 -34.63 5.31 0.58
N GLY A 126 -34.94 4.04 0.30
CA GLY A 126 -34.06 3.18 -0.50
C GLY A 126 -33.85 3.74 -1.91
N GLY A 127 -32.79 3.32 -2.57
CA GLY A 127 -32.44 3.79 -3.90
C GLY A 127 -31.67 2.76 -4.71
N ARG A 128 -30.83 3.21 -5.65
CA ARG A 128 -30.13 2.30 -6.57
C ARG A 128 -29.16 1.41 -5.78
N ARG A 129 -29.26 0.10 -5.97
CA ARG A 129 -28.37 -0.91 -5.37
C ARG A 129 -27.34 -1.36 -6.39
N THR A 130 -26.08 -1.33 -6.00
CA THR A 130 -24.96 -1.81 -6.82
C THR A 130 -24.22 -2.90 -6.05
N LEU A 131 -24.15 -4.09 -6.63
CA LEU A 131 -23.29 -5.17 -6.15
C LEU A 131 -21.89 -4.97 -6.74
N LEU A 132 -20.89 -4.86 -5.88
CA LEU A 132 -19.49 -4.84 -6.21
C LEU A 132 -18.95 -6.27 -6.09
N VAL A 133 -18.26 -6.75 -7.13
CA VAL A 133 -17.61 -8.06 -7.14
C VAL A 133 -16.16 -7.88 -7.55
N GLY A 134 -15.25 -8.26 -6.67
CA GLY A 134 -13.81 -8.24 -6.92
C GLY A 134 -13.41 -9.26 -7.96
N LEU A 135 -12.73 -8.83 -9.03
CA LEU A 135 -12.15 -9.77 -9.99
C LEU A 135 -11.11 -10.73 -9.35
N PRO A 136 -10.27 -10.31 -8.37
CA PRO A 136 -9.41 -11.25 -7.66
C PRO A 136 -10.18 -12.38 -6.96
N LEU A 137 -11.37 -12.11 -6.42
CA LEU A 137 -12.21 -13.14 -5.80
C LEU A 137 -12.70 -14.16 -6.85
N LEU A 138 -13.07 -13.71 -8.04
CA LEU A 138 -13.51 -14.60 -9.12
C LEU A 138 -12.38 -15.55 -9.58
N HIS A 139 -11.13 -15.08 -9.61
CA HIS A 139 -9.98 -15.92 -9.94
C HIS A 139 -9.66 -16.95 -8.85
N ALA A 140 -9.79 -16.55 -7.58
CA ALA A 140 -9.34 -17.37 -6.45
C ALA A 140 -10.39 -18.31 -5.86
N MET A 141 -11.68 -18.00 -6.02
CA MET A 141 -12.78 -18.76 -5.43
C MET A 141 -13.40 -19.76 -6.40
N ARG A 142 -13.99 -20.81 -5.84
CA ARG A 142 -14.94 -21.68 -6.53
C ARG A 142 -16.32 -21.02 -6.56
N VAL A 143 -17.21 -21.50 -7.43
CA VAL A 143 -18.56 -20.95 -7.58
C VAL A 143 -19.34 -21.05 -6.26
N ASP A 144 -19.26 -22.17 -5.54
CA ASP A 144 -19.92 -22.35 -4.25
C ASP A 144 -19.45 -21.35 -3.16
N GLN A 145 -18.14 -21.11 -3.09
CA GLN A 145 -17.53 -20.14 -2.19
C GLN A 145 -18.00 -18.72 -2.53
N LEU A 146 -17.99 -18.33 -3.81
CA LEU A 146 -18.47 -17.00 -4.19
C LEU A 146 -19.97 -16.85 -3.93
N ARG A 147 -20.78 -17.88 -4.21
CA ARG A 147 -22.21 -17.89 -3.85
C ARG A 147 -22.40 -17.67 -2.35
N SER A 148 -21.54 -18.26 -1.51
CA SER A 148 -21.56 -18.04 -0.07
C SER A 148 -21.31 -16.57 0.30
N VAL A 149 -20.27 -15.96 -0.28
CA VAL A 149 -19.97 -14.53 -0.08
C VAL A 149 -21.13 -13.65 -0.57
N LEU A 150 -21.69 -13.91 -1.74
CA LEU A 150 -22.82 -13.14 -2.26
C LEU A 150 -24.08 -13.31 -1.40
N ALA A 151 -24.34 -14.52 -0.89
CA ALA A 151 -25.45 -14.79 0.03
C ALA A 151 -25.26 -14.04 1.36
N HIS A 152 -24.04 -13.93 1.87
CA HIS A 152 -23.69 -13.12 3.02
C HIS A 152 -24.04 -11.64 2.78
N GLU A 153 -23.51 -11.08 1.69
CA GLU A 153 -23.68 -9.67 1.33
C GLU A 153 -25.15 -9.31 1.10
N LEU A 154 -25.90 -10.15 0.38
CA LEU A 154 -27.33 -9.98 0.17
C LEU A 154 -28.13 -10.21 1.47
N GLY A 155 -27.63 -11.08 2.35
CA GLY A 155 -28.17 -11.36 3.68
C GLY A 155 -28.23 -10.13 4.57
N HIS A 156 -27.26 -9.21 4.48
CA HIS A 156 -27.32 -7.91 5.17
C HIS A 156 -28.54 -7.06 4.77
N PHE A 157 -29.06 -7.28 3.56
CA PHE A 157 -30.24 -6.60 3.05
C PHE A 157 -31.52 -7.42 3.18
N SER A 158 -31.45 -8.62 3.78
CA SER A 158 -32.60 -9.45 4.10
C SER A 158 -33.35 -8.88 5.32
N GLY A 159 -34.67 -8.79 5.23
CA GLY A 159 -35.53 -8.24 6.30
C GLY A 159 -35.93 -6.77 6.10
N ARG A 160 -37.12 -6.41 6.61
CA ARG A 160 -37.82 -5.13 6.43
C ARG A 160 -37.13 -3.89 7.06
N HIS A 161 -35.84 -3.97 7.41
CA HIS A 161 -35.14 -3.00 8.27
C HIS A 161 -33.92 -2.31 7.64
N THR A 162 -33.64 -2.54 6.34
CA THR A 162 -32.55 -1.88 5.57
C THR A 162 -32.53 -0.35 5.65
N ARG A 163 -33.69 0.28 5.90
CA ARG A 163 -33.85 1.75 5.96
C ARG A 163 -33.07 2.44 7.08
N LEU A 164 -32.75 1.74 8.17
CA LEU A 164 -32.07 2.35 9.32
C LEU A 164 -30.57 1.99 9.41
N GLY A 165 -30.12 0.97 8.68
CA GLY A 165 -28.69 0.61 8.58
C GLY A 165 -27.86 1.66 7.84
N GLY A 166 -28.42 2.25 6.77
CA GLY A 166 -27.78 3.36 6.06
C GLY A 166 -27.58 4.61 6.94
N VAL A 167 -28.47 4.85 7.91
CA VAL A 167 -28.35 5.95 8.87
C VAL A 167 -27.25 5.66 9.90
N ALA A 168 -27.13 4.42 10.36
CA ALA A 168 -26.05 3.99 11.25
C ALA A 168 -24.67 4.08 10.57
N TYR A 169 -24.56 3.65 9.31
CA TYR A 169 -23.33 3.78 8.53
C TYR A 169 -22.89 5.24 8.32
N ARG A 170 -23.83 6.13 7.93
CA ARG A 170 -23.54 7.57 7.85
C ARG A 170 -23.21 8.19 9.20
N GLY A 171 -23.83 7.72 10.28
CA GLY A 171 -23.49 8.12 11.63
C GLY A 171 -22.04 7.80 11.98
N ARG A 172 -21.56 6.60 11.64
CA ARG A 172 -20.14 6.23 11.78
C ARG A 172 -19.21 7.12 10.97
N LEU A 173 -19.53 7.36 9.70
CA LEU A 173 -18.72 8.25 8.86
C LEU A 173 -18.68 9.69 9.40
N ALA A 174 -19.82 10.21 9.85
CA ALA A 174 -19.92 11.54 10.45
C ALA A 174 -19.12 11.65 11.75
N ILE A 175 -19.16 10.63 12.60
CA ILE A 175 -18.41 10.58 13.87
C ILE A 175 -16.91 10.45 13.61
N GLY A 176 -16.50 9.55 12.70
CA GLY A 176 -15.09 9.30 12.38
C GLY A 176 -14.42 10.51 11.71
N THR A 177 -15.07 11.12 10.71
CA THR A 177 -14.57 12.33 10.05
C THR A 177 -14.48 13.52 11.01
N THR A 178 -15.40 13.63 11.96
CA THR A 178 -15.38 14.69 12.98
C THR A 178 -14.23 14.50 13.97
N ILE A 179 -13.99 13.28 14.47
CA ILE A 179 -12.92 13.01 15.45
C ILE A 179 -11.54 13.16 14.82
N GLY A 180 -11.35 12.73 13.58
CA GLY A 180 -10.07 12.81 12.88
C GLY A 180 -9.55 14.24 12.67
N ARG A 181 -10.41 15.25 12.76
CA ARG A 181 -10.06 16.67 12.56
C ARG A 181 -9.77 17.43 13.85
N ILE A 182 -9.97 16.81 15.02
CA ILE A 182 -9.80 17.48 16.31
C ILE A 182 -8.52 16.98 16.97
N GLY A 183 -7.62 17.91 17.32
CA GLY A 183 -6.34 17.58 17.97
C GLY A 183 -6.49 16.75 19.23
N ARG A 184 -5.54 15.83 19.48
CA ARG A 184 -5.60 14.81 20.55
C ARG A 184 -5.80 15.36 21.96
N TRP A 185 -5.37 16.60 22.21
CA TRP A 185 -5.43 17.29 23.51
C TRP A 185 -6.61 18.25 23.65
N ASN A 186 -7.43 18.41 22.61
CA ASN A 186 -8.57 19.33 22.66
C ASN A 186 -9.70 18.75 23.55
N PRO A 187 -10.17 19.49 24.58
CA PRO A 187 -11.21 19.02 25.48
C PRO A 187 -12.54 18.72 24.78
N ILE A 188 -12.88 19.49 23.73
CA ILE A 188 -14.06 19.23 22.87
C ILE A 188 -13.94 17.85 22.20
N GLY A 189 -12.74 17.55 21.69
CA GLY A 189 -12.44 16.26 21.07
C GLY A 189 -12.46 15.09 22.06
N MET A 190 -12.20 15.32 23.34
CA MET A 190 -12.30 14.27 24.38
C MET A 190 -13.74 13.84 24.62
N VAL A 191 -14.67 14.80 24.70
CA VAL A 191 -16.11 14.54 24.86
C VAL A 191 -16.66 13.78 23.65
N PHE A 192 -16.33 14.23 22.43
CA PHE A 192 -16.74 13.52 21.21
C PHE A 192 -16.14 12.13 21.08
N ARG A 193 -14.89 11.91 21.48
CA ARG A 193 -14.28 10.56 21.53
C ARG A 193 -14.97 9.64 22.53
N GLY A 194 -15.34 10.16 23.71
CA GLY A 194 -16.13 9.43 24.70
C GLY A 194 -17.49 9.01 24.13
N TYR A 195 -18.19 9.95 23.47
CA TYR A 195 -19.46 9.68 22.82
C TYR A 195 -19.34 8.66 21.68
N ALA A 196 -18.30 8.77 20.85
CA ALA A 196 -18.04 7.84 19.76
C ALA A 196 -17.73 6.42 20.27
N ARG A 197 -17.00 6.28 21.37
CA ARG A 197 -16.78 4.97 22.01
C ARG A 197 -18.11 4.34 22.45
N LEU A 198 -19.00 5.13 23.04
CA LEU A 198 -20.34 4.66 23.41
C LEU A 198 -21.17 4.29 22.18
N TYR A 199 -21.15 5.12 21.15
CA TYR A 199 -21.81 4.84 19.87
C TYR A 199 -21.32 3.52 19.28
N LEU A 200 -20.00 3.32 19.17
CA LEU A 200 -19.39 2.11 18.64
C LEU A 200 -19.72 0.89 19.49
N LEU A 201 -19.76 0.99 20.83
CA LEU A 201 -20.16 -0.13 21.69
C LEU A 201 -21.58 -0.63 21.40
N VAL A 202 -22.53 0.30 21.23
CA VAL A 202 -23.93 -0.02 20.92
C VAL A 202 -24.08 -0.56 19.50
N ASP A 203 -23.42 0.07 18.54
CA ASP A 203 -23.48 -0.29 17.12
C ASP A 203 -22.81 -1.66 16.86
N ASN A 204 -21.63 -1.91 17.45
CA ASN A 204 -20.88 -3.15 17.26
C ASN A 204 -21.67 -4.38 17.77
N ALA A 205 -22.43 -4.25 18.86
CA ALA A 205 -23.27 -5.35 19.35
C ALA A 205 -24.39 -5.72 18.38
N ALA A 206 -24.96 -4.74 17.66
CA ALA A 206 -25.95 -4.97 16.62
C ALA A 206 -25.30 -5.52 15.34
N SER A 207 -24.16 -4.95 14.93
CA SER A 207 -23.36 -5.38 13.79
C SER A 207 -22.99 -6.86 13.91
N ARG A 208 -22.41 -7.28 15.04
CA ARG A 208 -22.01 -8.68 15.28
C ARG A 208 -23.15 -9.69 15.14
N ARG A 209 -24.39 -9.31 15.48
CA ARG A 209 -25.54 -10.18 15.31
C ARG A 209 -26.01 -10.24 13.86
N GLN A 210 -25.96 -9.13 13.14
CA GLN A 210 -26.26 -9.09 11.71
C GLN A 210 -25.27 -9.95 10.92
N GLU A 211 -23.99 -9.93 11.29
CA GLU A 211 -22.97 -10.83 10.75
C GLU A 211 -23.36 -12.30 10.92
N LEU A 212 -23.74 -12.73 12.13
CA LEU A 212 -24.16 -14.11 12.38
C LEU A 212 -25.47 -14.48 11.67
N GLU A 213 -26.36 -13.52 11.42
CA GLU A 213 -27.59 -13.73 10.64
C GLU A 213 -27.28 -13.87 9.13
N ALA A 214 -26.36 -13.07 8.60
CA ALA A 214 -25.86 -13.19 7.23
C ALA A 214 -25.04 -14.48 7.02
N ASP A 215 -24.27 -14.91 8.03
CA ASP A 215 -23.57 -16.20 8.02
C ASP A 215 -24.55 -17.39 7.90
N ARG A 216 -25.71 -17.32 8.56
CA ARG A 216 -26.75 -18.35 8.40
C ARG A 216 -27.31 -18.38 6.98
N ALA A 217 -27.52 -17.23 6.34
CA ALA A 217 -27.94 -17.18 4.94
C ALA A 217 -26.88 -17.81 4.01
N SER A 218 -25.61 -17.56 4.31
CA SER A 218 -24.45 -18.13 3.61
C SER A 218 -24.43 -19.66 3.70
N VAL A 219 -24.59 -20.20 4.92
CA VAL A 219 -24.66 -21.66 5.13
C VAL A 219 -25.90 -22.27 4.49
N PHE A 220 -27.05 -21.59 4.58
CA PHE A 220 -28.29 -22.11 4.02
C PHE A 220 -28.23 -22.21 2.49
N LEU A 221 -27.60 -21.26 1.80
CA LEU A 221 -27.60 -21.17 0.33
C LEU A 221 -26.37 -21.77 -0.36
N ALA A 222 -25.24 -21.88 0.33
CA ALA A 222 -24.00 -22.44 -0.22
C ALA A 222 -23.52 -23.71 0.49
N GLY A 223 -24.04 -24.01 1.67
CA GLY A 223 -23.58 -25.12 2.51
C GLY A 223 -22.50 -24.72 3.51
N PRO A 224 -22.34 -25.47 4.62
CA PRO A 224 -21.42 -25.12 5.70
C PRO A 224 -19.94 -25.23 5.29
N GLU A 225 -19.57 -26.19 4.45
CA GLU A 225 -18.20 -26.34 3.95
C GLU A 225 -17.80 -25.14 3.08
N ALA A 226 -18.63 -24.79 2.08
CA ALA A 226 -18.38 -23.66 1.20
C ALA A 226 -18.34 -22.34 1.99
N ALA A 227 -19.25 -22.13 2.95
CA ALA A 227 -19.29 -20.92 3.76
C ALA A 227 -18.06 -20.76 4.66
N THR A 228 -17.67 -21.83 5.36
CA THR A 228 -16.48 -21.78 6.22
C THR A 228 -15.20 -21.66 5.39
N SER A 229 -15.14 -22.31 4.24
CA SER A 229 -14.01 -22.22 3.31
C SER A 229 -13.90 -20.82 2.68
N ALA A 230 -15.02 -20.21 2.28
CA ALA A 230 -15.05 -18.84 1.74
C ALA A 230 -14.61 -17.81 2.79
N LEU A 231 -15.11 -17.93 4.03
CA LEU A 231 -14.75 -17.01 5.11
C LEU A 231 -13.25 -17.07 5.46
N ARG A 232 -12.65 -18.27 5.49
CA ARG A 232 -11.18 -18.43 5.61
C ARG A 232 -10.44 -17.98 4.35
N GLY A 233 -11.10 -18.09 3.20
CA GLY A 233 -10.55 -17.78 1.89
C GLY A 233 -10.19 -16.31 1.71
N ILE A 234 -11.07 -15.40 2.13
CA ILE A 234 -10.93 -13.96 1.85
C ILE A 234 -9.56 -13.39 2.30
N PRO A 235 -9.10 -13.58 3.56
CA PRO A 235 -7.79 -13.07 3.97
C PRO A 235 -6.62 -13.67 3.18
N ALA A 236 -6.69 -14.95 2.82
CA ALA A 236 -5.65 -15.61 2.03
C ALA A 236 -5.59 -15.09 0.59
N VAL A 237 -6.75 -14.80 -0.02
CA VAL A 237 -6.80 -14.13 -1.33
C VAL A 237 -6.25 -12.72 -1.24
N GLY A 238 -6.55 -11.99 -0.14
CA GLY A 238 -5.97 -10.68 0.14
C GLY A 238 -4.44 -10.72 0.20
N ALA A 239 -3.89 -11.66 0.97
CA ALA A 239 -2.44 -11.85 1.06
C ALA A 239 -1.82 -12.24 -0.29
N ALA A 240 -2.48 -13.09 -1.07
CA ALA A 240 -2.02 -13.47 -2.41
C ALA A 240 -2.03 -12.28 -3.38
N TRP A 241 -3.05 -11.42 -3.32
CA TRP A 241 -3.15 -10.20 -4.13
C TRP A 241 -2.04 -9.21 -3.78
N SER A 242 -1.81 -8.93 -2.49
CA SER A 242 -0.72 -8.06 -2.05
C SER A 242 0.66 -8.61 -2.44
N PHE A 243 0.87 -9.93 -2.32
CA PHE A 243 2.10 -10.57 -2.79
C PHE A 243 2.28 -10.40 -4.31
N TYR A 244 1.20 -10.55 -5.08
CA TYR A 244 1.21 -10.39 -6.53
C TYR A 244 1.58 -8.96 -6.94
N GLU A 245 0.91 -7.94 -6.37
CA GLU A 245 1.21 -6.54 -6.64
C GLU A 245 2.67 -6.21 -6.33
N ALA A 246 3.12 -6.53 -5.11
CA ALA A 246 4.47 -6.23 -4.66
C ALA A 246 5.55 -6.97 -5.48
N ARG A 247 5.35 -8.25 -5.78
CA ARG A 247 6.40 -9.08 -6.38
C ARG A 247 6.47 -9.02 -7.90
N TYR A 248 5.33 -8.81 -8.56
CA TYR A 248 5.23 -8.85 -10.02
C TYR A 248 4.98 -7.47 -10.61
N VAL A 249 4.12 -6.64 -10.02
CA VAL A 249 3.63 -5.41 -10.67
C VAL A 249 4.49 -4.19 -10.32
N GLU A 250 4.76 -3.94 -9.03
CA GLU A 250 5.38 -2.70 -8.55
C GLU A 250 6.73 -2.40 -9.20
N SER A 251 7.60 -3.42 -9.33
CA SER A 251 8.94 -3.23 -9.92
C SER A 251 8.90 -2.77 -11.38
N GLY A 252 7.98 -3.32 -12.18
CA GLY A 252 7.76 -2.88 -13.56
C GLY A 252 7.08 -1.53 -13.62
N TRP A 253 6.13 -1.26 -12.72
CA TRP A 253 5.43 0.01 -12.62
C TRP A 253 6.38 1.19 -12.39
N ALA A 254 7.31 1.01 -11.45
CA ALA A 254 8.37 1.97 -11.20
C ALA A 254 9.36 2.04 -12.36
N ALA A 255 9.58 0.93 -13.08
CA ALA A 255 10.40 0.88 -14.29
C ALA A 255 9.81 1.66 -15.50
N GLY A 256 8.60 2.21 -15.38
CA GLY A 256 7.90 2.86 -16.50
C GLY A 256 7.18 1.86 -17.41
N LEU A 257 6.89 0.67 -16.91
CA LEU A 257 6.27 -0.44 -17.63
C LEU A 257 4.92 -0.80 -17.00
N ALA A 258 4.03 -1.41 -17.75
CA ALA A 258 2.79 -1.99 -17.24
C ALA A 258 2.46 -3.31 -17.95
N PRO A 259 1.82 -4.27 -17.26
CA PRO A 259 1.32 -5.47 -17.93
C PRO A 259 0.08 -5.18 -18.78
N ASP A 260 -0.09 -5.91 -19.88
CA ASP A 260 -1.26 -5.82 -20.76
C ASP A 260 -2.55 -6.44 -20.17
N ASP A 261 -2.40 -7.37 -19.22
CA ASP A 261 -3.51 -8.00 -18.49
C ASP A 261 -3.17 -8.21 -17.01
N LEU A 262 -3.28 -7.13 -16.22
CA LEU A 262 -3.03 -7.06 -14.78
C LEU A 262 -3.87 -8.08 -14.00
N PHE A 263 -5.12 -8.29 -14.38
CA PHE A 263 -6.00 -9.21 -13.63
C PHE A 263 -5.82 -10.66 -14.08
N GLY A 264 -5.59 -10.87 -15.38
CA GLY A 264 -5.24 -12.19 -15.92
C GLY A 264 -3.97 -12.76 -15.29
N GLY A 265 -2.95 -11.93 -15.07
CA GLY A 265 -1.71 -12.33 -14.38
C GLY A 265 -1.94 -12.87 -12.97
N PHE A 266 -2.88 -12.28 -12.21
CA PHE A 266 -3.26 -12.81 -10.91
C PHE A 266 -3.97 -14.17 -11.02
N GLY A 267 -4.80 -14.35 -12.05
CA GLY A 267 -5.41 -15.64 -12.38
C GLY A 267 -4.37 -16.75 -12.60
N GLU A 268 -3.30 -16.45 -13.35
CA GLU A 268 -2.18 -17.36 -13.58
C GLU A 268 -1.43 -17.68 -12.28
N LEU A 269 -1.16 -16.68 -11.43
CA LEU A 269 -0.53 -16.87 -10.13
C LEU A 269 -1.35 -17.79 -9.23
N VAL A 270 -2.66 -17.55 -9.13
CA VAL A 270 -3.58 -18.39 -8.35
C VAL A 270 -3.60 -19.82 -8.89
N ALA A 271 -3.62 -20.00 -10.21
CA ALA A 271 -3.61 -21.32 -10.83
C ALA A 271 -2.30 -22.07 -10.49
N ALA A 272 -1.16 -21.40 -10.59
CA ALA A 272 0.16 -21.98 -10.33
C ALA A 272 0.42 -22.26 -8.83
N ARG A 273 -0.18 -21.48 -7.92
CA ARG A 273 0.08 -21.55 -6.46
C ARG A 273 -1.13 -21.98 -5.63
N ARG A 274 -2.12 -22.63 -6.23
CA ARG A 274 -3.38 -23.03 -5.56
C ARG A 274 -3.15 -23.75 -4.23
N ALA A 275 -2.18 -24.68 -4.17
CA ALA A 275 -1.88 -25.45 -2.96
C ALA A 275 -1.26 -24.58 -1.84
N GLU A 276 -0.44 -23.57 -2.17
CA GLU A 276 0.08 -22.61 -1.18
C GLU A 276 -1.04 -21.75 -0.62
N ILE A 277 -1.94 -21.26 -1.48
CA ILE A 277 -3.08 -20.43 -1.06
C ILE A 277 -4.01 -21.23 -0.14
N ILE A 278 -4.31 -22.50 -0.47
CA ILE A 278 -5.12 -23.37 0.40
C ILE A 278 -4.44 -23.57 1.76
N ARG A 279 -3.12 -23.81 1.79
CA ARG A 279 -2.38 -23.92 3.06
C ARG A 279 -2.43 -22.64 3.88
N LEU A 280 -2.36 -21.46 3.25
CA LEU A 280 -2.53 -20.18 3.94
C LEU A 280 -3.93 -20.03 4.56
N GLN A 281 -4.98 -20.51 3.87
CA GLN A 281 -6.34 -20.52 4.40
C GLN A 281 -6.48 -21.43 5.64
N GLU A 282 -5.78 -22.56 5.64
CA GLU A 282 -5.80 -23.52 6.76
C GLU A 282 -4.93 -23.08 7.95
N ALA A 283 -3.81 -22.41 7.68
CA ALA A 283 -2.85 -21.95 8.68
C ALA A 283 -3.21 -20.61 9.33
N ALA A 284 -4.23 -19.90 8.82
CA ALA A 284 -4.64 -18.61 9.35
C ALA A 284 -5.01 -18.72 10.85
N PRO A 285 -4.31 -17.99 11.74
CA PRO A 285 -4.56 -18.07 13.17
C PRO A 285 -5.98 -17.60 13.51
N GLU A 286 -6.63 -18.26 14.46
CA GLU A 286 -7.91 -17.78 14.98
C GLU A 286 -7.67 -16.49 15.77
N GLU A 287 -8.07 -15.35 15.19
CA GLU A 287 -7.91 -14.04 15.83
C GLU A 287 -8.62 -13.98 17.18
N THR A 288 -7.92 -13.48 18.20
CA THR A 288 -8.56 -13.11 19.47
C THR A 288 -9.30 -11.79 19.28
N GLY A 289 -10.62 -11.85 19.12
CA GLY A 289 -11.45 -10.66 18.90
C GLY A 289 -11.30 -9.58 19.95
N SER A 290 -11.43 -8.34 19.51
CA SER A 290 -11.57 -7.15 20.35
C SER A 290 -13.03 -6.75 20.50
N ARG A 291 -13.38 -6.17 21.65
CA ARG A 291 -14.71 -5.55 21.88
C ARG A 291 -15.03 -4.40 20.90
N TRP A 292 -13.99 -3.84 20.29
CA TRP A 292 -14.06 -2.72 19.36
C TRP A 292 -14.26 -3.16 17.90
N ASP A 293 -14.16 -4.46 17.60
CA ASP A 293 -14.35 -4.99 16.25
C ASP A 293 -15.83 -4.98 15.87
N THR A 294 -16.09 -4.58 14.63
CA THR A 294 -17.44 -4.53 14.03
C THR A 294 -17.96 -5.92 13.67
N HIS A 295 -17.06 -6.90 13.56
CA HIS A 295 -17.34 -8.29 13.21
C HIS A 295 -16.93 -9.22 14.37
N PRO A 296 -17.64 -10.34 14.60
CA PRO A 296 -17.15 -11.38 15.50
C PRO A 296 -15.88 -12.01 14.90
N PRO A 297 -14.98 -12.56 15.74
CA PRO A 297 -13.82 -13.30 15.26
C PRO A 297 -14.20 -14.41 14.28
N ILE A 298 -13.32 -14.67 13.32
CA ILE A 298 -13.52 -15.71 12.31
C ILE A 298 -13.83 -17.07 12.97
N GLY A 299 -13.12 -17.45 14.05
CA GLY A 299 -13.39 -18.69 14.78
C GLY A 299 -14.81 -18.78 15.35
N VAL A 300 -15.34 -17.67 15.90
CA VAL A 300 -16.73 -17.60 16.42
C VAL A 300 -17.75 -17.75 15.29
N ARG A 301 -17.51 -17.08 14.15
CA ARG A 301 -18.38 -17.18 12.97
C ARG A 301 -18.37 -18.59 12.39
N ILE A 302 -17.20 -19.22 12.28
CA ILE A 302 -17.07 -20.60 11.79
C ILE A 302 -17.78 -21.59 12.73
N ALA A 303 -17.65 -21.44 14.05
CA ALA A 303 -18.37 -22.27 15.01
C ALA A 303 -19.90 -22.10 14.87
N ALA A 304 -20.38 -20.87 14.65
CA ALA A 304 -21.78 -20.60 14.38
C ALA A 304 -22.25 -21.18 13.03
N MET A 305 -21.42 -21.10 11.98
CA MET A 305 -21.72 -21.69 10.68
C MET A 305 -21.81 -23.21 10.74
N ARG A 306 -20.89 -23.88 11.45
CA ARG A 306 -20.88 -25.35 11.63
C ARG A 306 -22.09 -25.88 12.41
N SER A 307 -22.68 -25.04 13.27
CA SER A 307 -23.87 -25.39 14.06
C SER A 307 -25.18 -24.94 13.40
N ALA A 308 -25.12 -24.21 12.29
CA ALA A 308 -26.29 -23.82 11.54
C ALA A 308 -26.88 -25.03 10.79
N PRO A 309 -28.22 -25.12 10.67
CA PRO A 309 -28.85 -26.22 9.95
C PRO A 309 -28.42 -26.23 8.48
N ALA A 310 -28.14 -27.42 7.96
CA ALA A 310 -27.83 -27.61 6.54
C ALA A 310 -29.01 -27.13 5.68
N GLY A 311 -28.71 -26.30 4.68
CA GLY A 311 -29.71 -25.76 3.76
C GLY A 311 -29.63 -26.38 2.37
N THR A 312 -30.11 -25.62 1.38
CA THR A 312 -30.19 -25.98 -0.04
C THR A 312 -28.87 -25.80 -0.80
N GLY A 313 -27.74 -25.78 -0.11
CA GLY A 313 -26.43 -25.53 -0.72
C GLY A 313 -26.11 -26.54 -1.82
N VAL A 314 -25.68 -26.04 -2.98
CA VAL A 314 -25.17 -26.87 -4.08
C VAL A 314 -23.66 -26.69 -4.14
N THR A 315 -22.92 -27.79 -3.98
CA THR A 315 -21.47 -27.80 -4.19
C THR A 315 -21.17 -27.58 -5.67
N ASP A 316 -20.28 -26.65 -5.96
CA ASP A 316 -19.83 -26.30 -7.30
C ASP A 316 -18.37 -25.88 -7.26
N ASP A 317 -17.51 -26.84 -7.56
CA ASP A 317 -16.06 -26.68 -7.45
C ASP A 317 -15.43 -26.00 -8.67
N ARG A 318 -16.23 -25.61 -9.67
CA ARG A 318 -15.73 -24.88 -10.82
C ARG A 318 -15.16 -23.52 -10.37
N PRO A 319 -14.12 -22.99 -11.04
CA PRO A 319 -13.64 -21.64 -10.77
C PRO A 319 -14.76 -20.61 -10.95
N ALA A 320 -14.86 -19.63 -10.05
CA ALA A 320 -15.93 -18.63 -10.10
C ALA A 320 -15.84 -17.73 -11.35
N THR A 321 -14.69 -17.72 -12.05
CA THR A 321 -14.52 -17.09 -13.36
C THR A 321 -15.54 -17.56 -14.40
N VAL A 322 -16.11 -18.77 -14.28
CA VAL A 322 -17.16 -19.28 -15.20
C VAL A 322 -18.48 -18.49 -15.09
N LEU A 323 -18.63 -17.61 -14.09
CA LEU A 323 -19.80 -16.74 -13.95
C LEU A 323 -19.75 -15.54 -14.90
N LEU A 324 -18.58 -15.26 -15.48
CA LEU A 324 -18.39 -14.29 -16.56
C LEU A 324 -18.41 -15.01 -17.91
N ALA A 325 -18.91 -14.33 -18.95
CA ALA A 325 -18.90 -14.88 -20.32
C ALA A 325 -17.46 -15.01 -20.86
N ASP A 326 -16.61 -14.01 -20.58
CA ASP A 326 -15.19 -13.98 -20.89
C ASP A 326 -14.44 -13.21 -19.80
N VAL A 327 -13.74 -13.95 -18.93
CA VAL A 327 -12.98 -13.35 -17.82
C VAL A 327 -11.79 -12.52 -18.30
N GLY A 328 -11.16 -12.89 -19.42
CA GLY A 328 -10.00 -12.17 -19.95
C GLY A 328 -10.43 -10.84 -20.56
N GLN A 329 -11.52 -10.82 -21.33
CA GLN A 329 -12.11 -9.58 -21.84
C GLN A 329 -12.56 -8.68 -20.69
N ALA A 330 -13.26 -9.23 -19.69
CA ALA A 330 -13.71 -8.46 -18.52
C ALA A 330 -12.53 -7.89 -17.72
N GLY A 331 -11.44 -8.65 -17.56
CA GLY A 331 -10.22 -8.22 -16.89
C GLY A 331 -9.56 -7.03 -17.61
N ARG A 332 -9.35 -7.13 -18.92
CA ARG A 332 -8.78 -6.01 -19.71
C ARG A 332 -9.69 -4.79 -19.75
N ALA A 333 -11.01 -4.98 -19.83
CA ALA A 333 -11.97 -3.87 -19.76
C ALA A 333 -12.00 -3.19 -18.38
N LEU A 334 -11.87 -3.98 -17.30
CA LEU A 334 -11.71 -3.44 -15.96
C LEU A 334 -10.40 -2.64 -15.85
N GLN A 335 -9.28 -3.19 -16.31
CA GLN A 335 -8.00 -2.51 -16.33
C GLN A 335 -8.08 -1.16 -17.04
N ALA A 336 -8.63 -1.13 -18.26
CA ALA A 336 -8.83 0.12 -19.00
C ALA A 336 -9.70 1.16 -18.27
N THR A 337 -10.52 0.72 -17.30
CA THR A 337 -11.41 1.59 -16.52
C THR A 337 -10.75 2.11 -15.24
N VAL A 338 -9.94 1.28 -14.57
CA VAL A 338 -9.47 1.56 -13.20
C VAL A 338 -7.97 1.78 -13.08
N VAL A 339 -7.20 1.44 -14.11
CA VAL A 339 -5.74 1.53 -14.12
C VAL A 339 -5.31 2.68 -15.03
N ASP A 340 -4.71 3.70 -14.44
CA ASP A 340 -4.06 4.78 -15.20
C ASP A 340 -2.60 4.40 -15.49
N HIS A 341 -2.33 4.04 -16.74
CA HIS A 341 -0.98 3.69 -17.17
C HIS A 341 -0.07 4.91 -17.32
N GLY A 342 -0.59 6.13 -17.45
CA GLY A 342 0.21 7.30 -17.80
C GLY A 342 1.06 7.07 -19.06
N ASP A 343 2.33 7.46 -19.02
CA ASP A 343 3.30 7.27 -20.12
C ASP A 343 3.98 5.89 -20.13
N ARG A 344 3.46 4.92 -19.36
CA ARG A 344 4.10 3.60 -19.23
C ARG A 344 3.97 2.78 -20.51
N THR A 345 5.01 2.01 -20.81
CA THR A 345 4.97 1.05 -21.91
C THR A 345 4.24 -0.21 -21.47
N VAL A 346 3.14 -0.53 -22.16
CA VAL A 346 2.35 -1.74 -21.91
C VAL A 346 2.99 -2.93 -22.63
N LEU A 347 3.25 -4.02 -21.89
CA LEU A 347 3.93 -5.22 -22.38
C LEU A 347 3.16 -6.49 -21.96
N PRO A 348 3.23 -7.58 -22.75
CA PRO A 348 2.75 -8.87 -22.29
C PRO A 348 3.60 -9.39 -21.13
N TRP A 349 3.02 -10.28 -20.31
CA TRP A 349 3.62 -10.74 -19.04
C TRP A 349 5.07 -11.24 -19.14
N PRO A 350 5.45 -12.09 -20.11
CA PRO A 350 6.84 -12.53 -20.25
C PRO A 350 7.81 -11.38 -20.51
N GLU A 351 7.48 -10.47 -21.44
CA GLU A 351 8.30 -9.30 -21.74
C GLU A 351 8.32 -8.30 -20.59
N PHE A 352 7.17 -8.10 -19.91
CA PHE A 352 7.04 -7.22 -18.76
C PHE A 352 7.98 -7.64 -17.63
N ILE A 353 7.98 -8.91 -17.23
CA ILE A 353 8.89 -9.41 -16.19
C ILE A 353 10.34 -9.39 -16.64
N ALA A 354 10.61 -9.77 -17.89
CA ALA A 354 11.96 -9.70 -18.46
C ALA A 354 12.54 -8.28 -18.37
N ALA A 355 11.77 -7.29 -18.84
CA ALA A 355 12.17 -5.89 -18.85
C ALA A 355 12.22 -5.27 -17.45
N ALA A 356 11.25 -5.56 -16.57
CA ALA A 356 11.21 -5.06 -15.20
C ALA A 356 12.42 -5.54 -14.38
N LEU A 357 12.75 -6.83 -14.47
CA LEU A 357 13.90 -7.38 -13.76
C LEU A 357 15.23 -6.97 -14.40
N ALA A 358 15.30 -6.79 -15.73
CA ALA A 358 16.46 -6.21 -16.38
C ALA A 358 16.71 -4.77 -15.91
N ALA A 359 15.67 -3.94 -15.84
CA ALA A 359 15.75 -2.57 -15.35
C ALA A 359 16.18 -2.52 -13.87
N SER A 360 15.61 -3.37 -13.02
CA SER A 360 16.01 -3.48 -11.61
C SER A 360 17.47 -3.93 -11.45
N THR A 361 17.93 -4.88 -12.26
CA THR A 361 19.33 -5.31 -12.29
C THR A 361 20.27 -4.19 -12.73
N GLN A 362 19.93 -3.44 -13.78
CA GLN A 362 20.69 -2.25 -14.19
C GLN A 362 20.75 -1.20 -13.09
N GLU A 363 19.63 -0.87 -12.45
CA GLU A 363 19.57 0.13 -11.38
C GLU A 363 20.51 -0.25 -10.21
N ARG A 364 20.52 -1.53 -9.81
CA ARG A 364 21.41 -2.01 -8.77
C ARG A 364 22.87 -2.02 -9.20
N ALA A 365 23.16 -2.38 -10.46
CA ALA A 365 24.50 -2.38 -11.02
C ALA A 365 25.07 -0.94 -11.15
N ASP A 366 24.22 0.03 -11.53
CA ASP A 366 24.60 1.44 -11.65
C ASP A 366 25.16 2.01 -10.34
N ARG A 367 24.74 1.50 -9.17
CA ARG A 367 25.35 1.90 -7.88
C ARG A 367 26.85 1.56 -7.83
N PHE A 368 27.21 0.37 -8.27
CA PHE A 368 28.61 -0.07 -8.33
C PHE A 368 29.36 0.63 -9.46
N TYR A 369 28.75 0.82 -10.63
CA TYR A 369 29.39 1.54 -11.73
C TYR A 369 29.66 3.00 -11.37
N ARG A 370 28.70 3.72 -10.77
CA ARG A 370 28.93 5.09 -10.30
C ARG A 370 30.04 5.16 -9.24
N ALA A 371 30.07 4.22 -8.29
CA ALA A 371 31.16 4.13 -7.33
C ALA A 371 32.52 3.87 -8.01
N ALA A 372 32.57 2.98 -8.99
CA ALA A 372 33.77 2.67 -9.76
C ALA A 372 34.27 3.90 -10.55
N GLY A 373 33.36 4.64 -11.18
CA GLY A 373 33.69 5.89 -11.87
C GLY A 373 34.26 6.94 -10.93
N ARG A 374 33.67 7.10 -9.73
CA ARG A 374 34.24 7.99 -8.70
C ARG A 374 35.64 7.55 -8.23
N PHE A 375 35.85 6.24 -8.08
CA PHE A 375 37.12 5.68 -7.60
C PHE A 375 38.25 5.76 -8.65
N THR A 376 37.91 5.62 -9.93
CA THR A 376 38.88 5.55 -11.03
C THR A 376 39.04 6.86 -11.80
N GLY A 377 38.05 7.76 -11.71
CA GLY A 377 37.95 8.95 -12.57
C GLY A 377 37.37 8.66 -13.96
N ASP A 378 36.88 7.43 -14.20
CA ASP A 378 36.23 7.04 -15.45
C ASP A 378 34.86 7.74 -15.58
N PRO A 379 34.62 8.54 -16.65
CA PRO A 379 33.34 9.21 -16.86
C PRO A 379 32.22 8.27 -17.35
N GLU A 380 32.56 7.10 -17.90
CA GLU A 380 31.60 6.12 -18.44
C GLU A 380 31.85 4.73 -17.83
N PRO A 381 31.80 4.61 -16.49
CA PRO A 381 32.16 3.39 -15.81
C PRO A 381 31.22 2.25 -16.17
N GLY A 382 31.77 1.04 -16.23
CA GLY A 382 31.01 -0.18 -16.47
C GLY A 382 31.65 -1.40 -15.82
N LEU A 383 31.21 -2.58 -16.25
CA LEU A 383 31.83 -3.83 -15.79
C LEU A 383 33.31 -3.89 -16.19
N GLY A 384 33.67 -3.37 -17.37
CA GLY A 384 35.07 -3.24 -17.80
C GLY A 384 35.94 -2.51 -16.78
N THR A 385 35.48 -1.36 -16.28
CA THR A 385 36.16 -0.55 -15.25
C THR A 385 36.39 -1.36 -13.96
N VAL A 386 35.39 -2.14 -13.53
CA VAL A 386 35.50 -2.99 -12.34
C VAL A 386 36.49 -4.14 -12.58
N LEU A 387 36.44 -4.81 -13.73
CA LEU A 387 37.37 -5.88 -14.08
C LEU A 387 38.81 -5.37 -14.20
N ASP A 388 39.01 -4.13 -14.63
CA ASP A 388 40.33 -3.49 -14.60
C ASP A 388 40.86 -3.27 -13.18
N LEU A 389 39.99 -2.96 -12.21
CA LEU A 389 40.40 -2.93 -10.80
C LEU A 389 40.87 -4.32 -10.32
N VAL A 390 40.23 -5.39 -10.79
CA VAL A 390 40.67 -6.77 -10.49
C VAL A 390 42.03 -7.05 -11.12
N ARG A 391 42.19 -6.73 -12.41
CA ARG A 391 43.43 -6.93 -13.17
C ARG A 391 44.63 -6.24 -12.52
N HIS A 392 44.43 -5.04 -11.98
CA HIS A 392 45.48 -4.27 -11.32
C HIS A 392 45.57 -4.52 -9.80
N ASN A 393 44.87 -5.54 -9.27
CA ASN A 393 44.86 -5.89 -7.84
C ASN A 393 44.40 -4.75 -6.92
N ARG A 394 43.47 -3.91 -7.40
CA ARG A 394 42.87 -2.77 -6.67
C ARG A 394 41.42 -3.01 -6.26
N LEU A 395 40.83 -4.16 -6.59
CA LEU A 395 39.46 -4.48 -6.19
C LEU A 395 39.25 -4.39 -4.68
N GLY A 396 40.22 -4.84 -3.87
CA GLY A 396 40.10 -4.76 -2.41
C GLY A 396 40.03 -3.33 -1.86
N GLU A 397 40.79 -2.40 -2.44
CA GLU A 397 40.73 -0.97 -2.10
C GLU A 397 39.39 -0.35 -2.49
N PHE A 398 38.82 -0.80 -3.61
CA PHE A 398 37.50 -0.36 -4.04
C PHE A 398 36.38 -0.99 -3.20
N ALA A 399 36.51 -2.26 -2.83
CA ALA A 399 35.47 -3.02 -2.15
C ALA A 399 35.33 -2.63 -0.67
N GLU A 400 36.40 -2.11 -0.02
CA GLU A 400 36.36 -1.73 1.40
C GLU A 400 35.26 -0.70 1.72
N GLN A 401 34.87 0.13 0.75
CA GLN A 401 33.78 1.10 0.92
C GLN A 401 32.38 0.47 1.07
N PHE A 402 32.21 -0.81 0.70
CA PHE A 402 30.94 -1.54 0.85
C PHE A 402 30.95 -2.50 2.04
N PHE A 403 32.12 -2.77 2.62
CA PHE A 403 32.32 -3.77 3.66
C PHE A 403 33.15 -3.19 4.80
N ALA A 404 32.53 -2.31 5.60
CA ALA A 404 33.19 -1.49 6.62
C ALA A 404 34.02 -2.28 7.67
N GLN A 405 33.72 -3.56 7.89
CA GLN A 405 34.43 -4.42 8.85
C GLN A 405 35.41 -5.41 8.20
N ALA A 406 35.54 -5.42 6.88
CA ALA A 406 36.38 -6.38 6.16
C ALA A 406 37.76 -5.79 5.85
N THR A 407 38.81 -6.60 5.96
CA THR A 407 40.12 -6.23 5.37
C THR A 407 40.00 -6.14 3.85
N ARG A 408 40.90 -5.42 3.16
CA ARG A 408 40.91 -5.33 1.68
C ARG A 408 40.84 -6.69 0.97
N ARG A 409 41.50 -7.70 1.55
CA ARG A 409 41.50 -9.07 1.01
C ARG A 409 40.13 -9.73 1.17
N GLU A 410 39.51 -9.60 2.34
CA GLU A 410 38.17 -10.12 2.60
C GLU A 410 37.12 -9.34 1.80
N ALA A 411 37.23 -8.02 1.71
CA ALA A 411 36.37 -7.16 0.92
C ALA A 411 36.37 -7.56 -0.57
N ALA A 412 37.55 -7.86 -1.14
CA ALA A 412 37.64 -8.39 -2.51
C ALA A 412 36.92 -9.74 -2.67
N GLN A 413 37.00 -10.63 -1.68
CA GLN A 413 36.29 -11.92 -1.71
C GLN A 413 34.79 -11.76 -1.56
N HIS A 414 34.33 -10.90 -0.64
CA HIS A 414 32.91 -10.55 -0.46
C HIS A 414 32.32 -9.83 -1.67
N PHE A 415 33.17 -9.22 -2.50
CA PHE A 415 32.75 -8.62 -3.76
C PHE A 415 32.29 -9.65 -4.82
N ALA A 416 32.40 -10.97 -4.56
CA ALA A 416 31.88 -11.99 -5.47
C ALA A 416 30.36 -11.86 -5.71
N ASP A 417 29.57 -11.56 -4.68
CA ASP A 417 28.11 -11.40 -4.83
C ASP A 417 27.75 -10.13 -5.65
N PRO A 418 28.33 -8.93 -5.37
CA PRO A 418 28.25 -7.81 -6.28
C PRO A 418 28.70 -8.14 -7.70
N MET A 419 29.81 -8.86 -7.86
CA MET A 419 30.34 -9.23 -9.17
C MET A 419 29.33 -10.08 -9.95
N GLU A 420 28.66 -11.05 -9.32
CA GLU A 420 27.61 -11.85 -9.97
C GLU A 420 26.51 -10.96 -10.53
N LEU A 421 26.01 -9.98 -9.76
CA LEU A 421 25.02 -9.00 -10.24
C LEU A 421 25.52 -8.24 -11.49
N LEU A 422 26.79 -7.81 -11.51
CA LEU A 422 27.37 -7.09 -12.65
C LEU A 422 27.50 -8.00 -13.88
N LEU A 423 27.87 -9.27 -13.68
CA LEU A 423 27.93 -10.26 -14.76
C LEU A 423 26.53 -10.57 -15.31
N VAL A 424 25.52 -10.70 -14.45
CA VAL A 424 24.11 -10.85 -14.86
C VAL A 424 23.67 -9.64 -15.68
N ASN A 425 24.01 -8.42 -15.26
CA ASN A 425 23.74 -7.21 -16.05
C ASN A 425 24.38 -7.28 -17.44
N ALA A 426 25.66 -7.66 -17.53
CA ALA A 426 26.36 -7.82 -18.81
C ALA A 426 25.74 -8.91 -19.71
N ALA A 427 25.35 -10.05 -19.14
CA ALA A 427 24.69 -11.12 -19.88
C ALA A 427 23.35 -10.66 -20.48
N VAL A 428 22.55 -9.92 -19.71
CA VAL A 428 21.29 -9.34 -20.17
C VAL A 428 21.51 -8.26 -21.23
N ARG A 429 22.46 -7.36 -21.02
CA ARG A 429 22.82 -6.29 -21.98
C ARG A 429 23.38 -6.83 -23.29
N SER A 430 24.08 -7.96 -23.25
CA SER A 430 24.61 -8.68 -24.41
C SER A 430 23.54 -9.50 -25.14
N SER A 431 22.29 -9.50 -24.67
CA SER A 431 21.21 -10.39 -25.17
C SER A 431 21.58 -11.88 -25.11
N ARG A 432 22.42 -12.26 -24.14
CA ARG A 432 22.82 -13.65 -23.86
C ARG A 432 22.09 -14.27 -22.69
N ALA A 433 21.37 -13.46 -21.93
CA ALA A 433 20.45 -13.94 -20.91
C ALA A 433 19.21 -13.05 -20.85
N HIS A 434 18.10 -13.61 -20.40
CA HIS A 434 16.88 -12.87 -20.08
C HIS A 434 16.18 -13.53 -18.89
N TRP A 435 15.31 -12.77 -18.21
CA TRP A 435 14.51 -13.31 -17.13
C TRP A 435 13.26 -13.98 -17.70
N GLN A 436 13.10 -15.27 -17.39
CA GLN A 436 11.90 -16.03 -17.69
C GLN A 436 10.91 -15.93 -16.52
N LEU A 437 9.70 -15.46 -16.83
CA LEU A 437 8.58 -15.44 -15.89
C LEU A 437 8.29 -16.85 -15.35
N SER A 438 8.04 -16.92 -14.05
CA SER A 438 7.48 -18.10 -13.38
C SER A 438 6.43 -17.63 -12.38
N TRP A 439 5.27 -18.26 -12.41
CA TRP A 439 4.19 -17.98 -11.46
C TRP A 439 4.35 -18.79 -10.17
N SER A 440 5.00 -19.96 -10.22
CA SER A 440 5.17 -20.88 -9.09
C SER A 440 6.52 -20.75 -8.38
N SER A 441 7.50 -20.06 -8.98
CA SER A 441 8.83 -19.87 -8.41
C SER A 441 9.32 -18.45 -8.70
N PRO A 442 10.47 -18.01 -8.13
CA PRO A 442 11.14 -16.82 -8.64
C PRO A 442 11.40 -16.95 -10.15
N ALA A 443 11.41 -15.80 -10.84
CA ALA A 443 11.84 -15.73 -12.23
C ALA A 443 13.28 -16.27 -12.37
N ARG A 444 13.55 -16.97 -13.47
CA ARG A 444 14.84 -17.62 -13.70
C ARG A 444 15.63 -16.86 -14.75
N LEU A 445 16.94 -16.72 -14.54
CA LEU A 445 17.84 -16.24 -15.58
C LEU A 445 18.12 -17.39 -16.54
N VAL A 446 17.77 -17.20 -17.81
CA VAL A 446 17.95 -18.22 -18.85
C VAL A 446 18.66 -17.62 -20.06
N GLY A 447 19.37 -18.46 -20.80
CA GLY A 447 20.01 -18.10 -22.06
C GLY A 447 19.02 -18.03 -23.23
N PRO A 448 19.50 -17.77 -24.46
CA PRO A 448 18.63 -17.52 -25.60
C PRO A 448 17.77 -18.73 -25.99
N ALA A 449 18.19 -19.96 -25.66
CA ALA A 449 17.43 -21.19 -25.92
C ALA A 449 16.64 -21.67 -24.69
N GLY A 450 16.61 -20.89 -23.59
CA GLY A 450 15.87 -21.22 -22.36
C GLY A 450 16.64 -22.08 -21.37
N GLU A 451 17.92 -22.35 -21.63
CA GLU A 451 18.83 -23.04 -20.72
C GLU A 451 19.12 -22.19 -19.46
N PRO A 452 19.20 -22.76 -18.25
CA PRO A 452 19.58 -22.00 -17.06
C PRO A 452 20.98 -21.39 -17.18
N VAL A 453 21.12 -20.13 -16.78
CA VAL A 453 22.42 -19.44 -16.73
C VAL A 453 22.79 -19.17 -15.27
N ASP A 454 23.93 -19.71 -14.85
CA ASP A 454 24.53 -19.47 -13.54
C ASP A 454 25.90 -18.80 -13.72
N LEU A 455 26.08 -17.64 -13.10
CA LEU A 455 27.29 -16.83 -13.19
C LEU A 455 28.04 -16.76 -11.86
N ALA A 456 27.57 -17.42 -10.80
CA ALA A 456 28.15 -17.34 -9.46
C ALA A 456 29.61 -17.84 -9.43
N ASP A 457 29.89 -18.96 -10.10
CA ASP A 457 31.26 -19.49 -10.16
C ASP A 457 32.20 -18.63 -11.02
N ILE A 458 31.68 -18.02 -12.09
CA ILE A 458 32.43 -17.05 -12.88
C ILE A 458 32.72 -15.79 -12.05
N ALA A 459 31.76 -15.33 -11.24
CA ALA A 459 31.92 -14.18 -10.36
C ALA A 459 33.01 -14.40 -9.30
N LYS A 460 33.08 -15.58 -8.70
CA LYS A 460 34.15 -15.96 -7.75
C LYS A 460 35.54 -15.93 -8.39
N LEU A 461 35.65 -16.33 -9.66
CA LEU A 461 36.91 -16.24 -10.41
C LEU A 461 37.23 -14.79 -10.80
N ALA A 462 36.20 -13.99 -11.09
CA ALA A 462 36.33 -12.61 -11.55
C ALA A 462 36.69 -11.61 -10.44
N VAL A 463 36.92 -12.02 -9.19
CA VAL A 463 37.36 -11.13 -8.10
C VAL A 463 38.84 -11.24 -7.74
N SER A 464 39.60 -12.11 -8.41
CA SER A 464 41.04 -12.27 -8.21
C SER A 464 41.82 -12.10 -9.51
N PRO A 465 42.95 -11.36 -9.52
CA PRO A 465 43.78 -11.21 -10.71
C PRO A 465 44.30 -12.55 -11.24
N GLN A 466 44.51 -13.55 -10.37
CA GLN A 466 45.06 -14.86 -10.76
C GLN A 466 44.06 -15.72 -11.54
N THR A 467 42.75 -15.48 -11.35
CA THR A 467 41.67 -16.28 -11.96
C THR A 467 40.83 -15.47 -12.94
N LEU A 468 41.15 -14.19 -13.15
CA LEU A 468 40.38 -13.29 -13.99
C LEU A 468 40.34 -13.75 -15.46
N ASP A 469 41.45 -14.24 -16.01
CA ASP A 469 41.51 -14.69 -17.41
C ASP A 469 40.61 -15.91 -17.65
N ASP A 470 40.54 -16.84 -16.69
CA ASP A 470 39.62 -17.98 -16.73
C ASP A 470 38.15 -17.50 -16.69
N ALA A 471 37.85 -16.49 -15.86
CA ALA A 471 36.50 -15.91 -15.81
C ALA A 471 36.12 -15.26 -17.15
N LEU A 472 37.03 -14.49 -17.76
CA LEU A 472 36.82 -13.83 -19.05
C LEU A 472 36.64 -14.83 -20.19
N ALA A 473 37.43 -15.93 -20.20
CA ALA A 473 37.28 -17.00 -21.17
C ALA A 473 35.88 -17.65 -21.09
N ARG A 474 35.40 -17.94 -19.87
CA ARG A 474 34.05 -18.51 -19.67
C ARG A 474 32.93 -17.54 -20.07
N LEU A 475 33.08 -16.24 -19.81
CA LEU A 475 32.13 -15.24 -20.29
C LEU A 475 32.09 -15.18 -21.83
N ALA A 476 33.25 -15.26 -22.47
CA ALA A 476 33.36 -15.28 -23.93
C ALA A 476 32.71 -16.53 -24.55
N GLU A 477 32.85 -17.70 -23.91
CA GLU A 477 32.15 -18.94 -24.32
C GLU A 477 30.62 -18.78 -24.27
N LEU A 478 30.10 -18.05 -23.27
CA LEU A 478 28.69 -17.69 -23.17
C LEU A 478 28.29 -16.54 -24.12
N GLY A 479 29.26 -15.96 -24.84
CA GLY A 479 29.09 -14.81 -25.73
C GLY A 479 28.75 -13.51 -25.00
N VAL A 480 29.00 -13.43 -23.70
CA VAL A 480 28.75 -12.25 -22.85
C VAL A 480 29.88 -11.26 -23.07
N ASP A 481 29.53 -10.03 -23.47
CA ASP A 481 30.48 -8.93 -23.63
C ASP A 481 30.48 -8.05 -22.37
N PRO A 482 31.58 -8.02 -21.58
CA PRO A 482 31.68 -7.13 -20.43
C PRO A 482 31.56 -5.64 -20.79
N GLY A 483 31.89 -5.25 -22.02
CA GLY A 483 31.77 -3.89 -22.52
C GLY A 483 30.32 -3.43 -22.76
N ALA A 484 29.37 -4.35 -22.88
CA ALA A 484 27.96 -4.02 -23.07
C ALA A 484 27.26 -3.48 -21.79
N ALA A 485 27.87 -3.72 -20.63
CA ALA A 485 27.39 -3.28 -19.32
C ALA A 485 28.12 -2.03 -18.85
N THR A 486 27.50 -0.88 -19.10
CA THR A 486 27.94 0.44 -18.64
C THR A 486 26.89 1.06 -17.74
N VAL A 487 27.28 2.10 -17.02
CA VAL A 487 26.34 2.93 -16.26
C VAL A 487 25.28 3.51 -17.20
N VAL A 488 24.01 3.36 -16.82
CA VAL A 488 22.88 3.99 -17.53
C VAL A 488 22.43 5.23 -16.76
N GLN A 489 22.19 5.09 -15.45
CA GLN A 489 21.90 6.23 -14.59
C GLN A 489 23.21 6.81 -14.02
N GLN A 490 23.73 7.83 -14.67
CA GLN A 490 24.95 8.53 -14.25
C GLN A 490 24.82 9.24 -12.89
N ARG A 491 23.58 9.49 -12.42
CA ARG A 491 23.28 10.04 -11.10
C ARG A 491 22.25 9.17 -10.41
N ALA A 492 22.38 9.03 -9.09
CA ALA A 492 21.34 8.39 -8.30
C ALA A 492 20.05 9.23 -8.32
N THR A 493 18.92 8.53 -8.34
CA THR A 493 17.57 9.13 -8.38
C THR A 493 16.77 8.64 -7.18
N GLY A 494 15.65 9.31 -6.88
CA GLY A 494 14.69 8.86 -5.86
C GLY A 494 13.77 7.73 -6.32
N ARG A 495 14.07 7.07 -7.45
CA ARG A 495 13.29 5.96 -7.98
C ARG A 495 13.26 4.82 -6.97
N ASN A 496 12.07 4.24 -6.74
CA ASN A 496 11.87 3.17 -5.76
C ASN A 496 12.32 3.49 -4.33
N ALA A 497 12.47 4.76 -3.98
CA ALA A 497 12.85 5.14 -2.64
C ALA A 497 11.64 5.05 -1.70
N GLY A 498 11.84 4.46 -0.52
CA GLY A 498 10.84 4.42 0.55
C GLY A 498 10.94 5.65 1.45
N LEU A 499 9.81 6.18 1.92
CA LEU A 499 9.79 7.27 2.90
C LEU A 499 10.08 6.71 4.30
N LEU A 500 11.11 7.24 4.96
CA LEU A 500 11.46 6.89 6.33
C LEU A 500 11.00 7.96 7.33
N GLY A 501 10.91 9.21 6.91
CA GLY A 501 10.47 10.30 7.77
C GLY A 501 10.51 11.66 7.09
N GLY A 502 10.17 12.70 7.84
CA GLY A 502 10.23 14.07 7.35
C GLY A 502 10.35 15.10 8.46
N MET A 503 11.01 16.22 8.16
CA MET A 503 11.26 17.31 9.08
C MET A 503 11.01 18.64 8.38
N ALA A 504 10.15 19.48 8.94
CA ALA A 504 9.81 20.77 8.36
C ALA A 504 10.76 21.87 8.85
N ASN A 505 11.00 22.86 7.98
CA ASN A 505 11.74 24.08 8.30
C ASN A 505 13.16 23.84 8.89
N VAL A 506 13.83 22.75 8.49
CA VAL A 506 15.24 22.45 8.79
C VAL A 506 16.13 23.46 8.07
N LYS A 507 17.16 23.98 8.72
CA LYS A 507 18.18 24.79 8.04
C LYS A 507 19.19 23.88 7.37
N VAL A 508 19.31 23.99 6.06
CA VAL A 508 20.34 23.33 5.25
C VAL A 508 21.22 24.41 4.63
N ASP A 509 22.51 24.41 4.98
CA ASP A 509 23.47 25.45 4.60
C ASP A 509 22.94 26.87 4.89
N GLY A 510 22.26 27.02 6.03
CA GLY A 510 21.68 28.28 6.49
C GLY A 510 20.33 28.65 5.89
N GLN A 511 19.86 27.95 4.85
CA GLN A 511 18.55 28.17 4.23
C GLN A 511 17.50 27.25 4.83
N LYS A 512 16.30 27.76 5.12
CA LYS A 512 15.20 26.90 5.58
C LYS A 512 14.72 26.03 4.41
N ARG A 513 14.58 24.73 4.67
CA ARG A 513 14.08 23.71 3.75
C ARG A 513 13.13 22.79 4.50
N ASP A 514 12.19 22.18 3.79
CA ASP A 514 11.57 20.96 4.28
C ASP A 514 12.43 19.77 3.85
N LEU A 515 12.62 18.79 4.73
CA LEU A 515 13.47 17.63 4.55
C LEU A 515 12.62 16.38 4.54
N LEU A 516 12.70 15.59 3.46
CA LEU A 516 12.21 14.21 3.47
C LEU A 516 13.40 13.26 3.59
N VAL A 517 13.27 12.29 4.47
CA VAL A 517 14.26 11.23 4.69
C VAL A 517 13.75 10.01 3.96
N LEU A 518 14.46 9.62 2.89
CA LEU A 518 14.18 8.40 2.14
C LEU A 518 15.19 7.32 2.52
N ASP A 519 14.93 6.07 2.17
CA ASP A 519 15.87 4.95 2.36
C ASP A 519 17.13 5.06 1.47
N ARG A 520 17.06 5.85 0.38
CA ARG A 520 18.14 6.05 -0.59
C ARG A 520 18.82 7.43 -0.53
N GLY A 521 18.29 8.37 0.24
CA GLY A 521 18.83 9.72 0.32
C GLY A 521 17.90 10.73 0.98
N LEU A 522 18.26 12.01 0.87
CA LEU A 522 17.50 13.13 1.40
C LEU A 522 16.91 13.97 0.27
N VAL A 523 15.65 14.39 0.39
CA VAL A 523 15.04 15.37 -0.53
C VAL A 523 14.89 16.70 0.21
N LEU A 524 15.51 17.75 -0.34
CA LEU A 524 15.51 19.10 0.21
C LEU A 524 14.56 19.99 -0.57
N ILE A 525 13.40 20.25 0.01
CA ILE A 525 12.33 21.05 -0.60
C ILE A 525 12.56 22.52 -0.25
N ALA A 526 12.59 23.35 -1.28
CA ALA A 526 12.79 24.80 -1.16
C ALA A 526 11.59 25.51 -0.53
N ASP A 527 11.84 26.70 0.02
CA ASP A 527 10.81 27.66 0.43
C ASP A 527 9.74 27.08 1.37
N PRO A 528 10.14 26.51 2.53
CA PRO A 528 9.18 25.93 3.44
C PRO A 528 8.26 27.04 3.99
N GLY A 529 6.97 26.74 4.05
CA GLY A 529 5.94 27.64 4.55
C GLY A 529 6.14 28.04 6.03
N PRO A 530 5.15 28.74 6.63
CA PRO A 530 5.24 29.17 8.02
C PRO A 530 5.43 27.99 9.00
N VAL A 531 6.06 28.30 10.12
CA VAL A 531 6.32 27.36 11.22
C VAL A 531 4.98 27.03 11.92
N GLY A 532 4.72 25.74 12.20
CA GLY A 532 3.49 25.26 12.82
C GLY A 532 2.47 24.62 11.86
N GLU A 533 2.72 24.69 10.55
CA GLU A 533 1.95 24.01 9.50
C GLU A 533 2.79 22.94 8.77
N GLY A 534 3.96 22.58 9.31
CA GLY A 534 4.94 21.72 8.64
C GLY A 534 4.47 20.28 8.48
N GLU A 535 3.86 19.70 9.52
CA GLU A 535 3.38 18.30 9.50
C GLU A 535 2.30 18.10 8.41
N GLU A 536 1.29 18.96 8.37
CA GLU A 536 0.19 18.87 7.40
C GLU A 536 0.68 19.11 5.96
N ARG A 537 1.60 20.06 5.77
CA ARG A 537 2.22 20.33 4.48
C ARG A 537 3.02 19.13 3.97
N LEU A 538 3.90 18.55 4.79
CA LEU A 538 4.68 17.38 4.44
C LEU A 538 3.77 16.18 4.13
N ARG A 539 2.73 15.94 4.94
CA ARG A 539 1.76 14.86 4.72
C ARG A 539 0.99 15.05 3.41
N THR A 540 0.61 16.27 3.09
CA THR A 540 -0.07 16.61 1.82
C THR A 540 0.85 16.39 0.64
N LEU A 541 2.12 16.79 0.76
CA LEU A 541 3.11 16.70 -0.30
C LEU A 541 3.44 15.25 -0.65
N VAL A 542 3.68 14.40 0.36
CA VAL A 542 3.88 12.95 0.20
C VAL A 542 2.61 12.26 -0.30
N GLY A 543 1.42 12.71 0.13
CA GLY A 543 0.15 12.11 -0.28
C GLY A 543 -0.33 12.49 -1.69
N SER A 544 0.26 13.53 -2.31
CA SER A 544 -0.19 14.08 -3.60
C SER A 544 0.77 13.85 -4.76
N THR A 545 2.03 13.54 -4.48
CA THR A 545 3.10 13.39 -5.49
C THR A 545 3.98 12.20 -5.13
N SER A 546 4.49 11.48 -6.13
CA SER A 546 5.41 10.36 -5.90
C SER A 546 6.75 10.85 -5.33
N LEU A 547 7.43 10.02 -4.52
CA LEU A 547 8.75 10.37 -3.97
C LEU A 547 9.81 10.54 -5.06
N GLU A 548 9.69 9.79 -6.16
CA GLU A 548 10.56 9.92 -7.32
C GLU A 548 10.40 11.29 -7.98
N ASP A 549 9.16 11.73 -8.22
CA ASP A 549 8.88 13.07 -8.77
C ASP A 549 9.38 14.17 -7.84
N LEU A 550 9.23 14.00 -6.53
CA LEU A 550 9.76 14.95 -5.54
C LEU A 550 11.28 15.01 -5.58
N ALA A 551 11.96 13.86 -5.64
CA ALA A 551 13.42 13.79 -5.78
C ALA A 551 13.91 14.34 -7.13
N ALA A 552 13.09 14.27 -8.19
CA ALA A 552 13.41 14.84 -9.50
C ALA A 552 13.19 16.37 -9.55
N ARG A 553 12.18 16.89 -8.84
CA ARG A 553 11.82 18.33 -8.83
C ARG A 553 12.61 19.14 -7.79
N HIS A 554 13.17 18.48 -6.79
CA HIS A 554 13.88 19.12 -5.68
C HIS A 554 15.32 18.60 -5.56
N THR A 555 16.11 19.22 -4.68
CA THR A 555 17.50 18.78 -4.48
C THR A 555 17.50 17.43 -3.78
N PHE A 556 17.88 16.38 -4.50
CA PHE A 556 18.12 15.05 -3.95
C PHE A 556 19.59 14.87 -3.58
N VAL A 557 19.85 14.41 -2.36
CA VAL A 557 21.18 14.07 -1.84
C VAL A 557 21.21 12.56 -1.59
N PRO A 558 21.73 11.75 -2.53
CA PRO A 558 21.81 10.31 -2.38
C PRO A 558 22.74 9.93 -1.24
N PHE A 559 22.41 8.91 -0.45
CA PHE A 559 23.33 8.45 0.60
C PHE A 559 24.62 7.87 0.04
N GLU A 560 24.61 7.34 -1.18
CA GLU A 560 25.83 6.91 -1.88
C GLU A 560 26.79 8.06 -2.24
N GLU A 561 26.34 9.33 -2.13
CA GLU A 561 27.22 10.49 -2.26
C GLU A 561 27.82 10.92 -0.92
N VAL A 562 27.33 10.40 0.22
CA VAL A 562 27.74 10.78 1.56
C VAL A 562 28.89 9.88 2.02
N VAL A 563 30.04 10.49 2.29
CA VAL A 563 31.27 9.82 2.76
C VAL A 563 31.25 9.61 4.27
N SER A 564 30.77 10.62 5.00
CA SER A 564 30.68 10.57 6.46
C SER A 564 29.67 11.58 6.97
N VAL A 565 29.17 11.35 8.17
CA VAL A 565 28.26 12.25 8.86
C VAL A 565 28.79 12.56 10.26
N GLU A 566 29.07 13.83 10.54
CA GLU A 566 29.42 14.27 11.89
C GLU A 566 28.19 14.84 12.60
N VAL A 567 27.67 14.12 13.58
CA VAL A 567 26.54 14.58 14.41
C VAL A 567 27.12 15.36 15.61
N GLY A 568 27.10 16.69 15.52
CA GLY A 568 27.58 17.56 16.61
C GLY A 568 26.56 17.70 17.75
N ARG A 569 25.27 17.46 17.47
CA ARG A 569 24.19 17.46 18.47
C ARG A 569 23.01 16.65 17.95
N GLU A 570 22.38 15.85 18.80
CA GLU A 570 21.21 15.07 18.43
C GLU A 570 19.90 15.84 18.56
N VAL A 571 19.74 16.66 19.62
CA VAL A 571 18.50 17.43 19.85
C VAL A 571 18.78 18.88 20.27
N PRO A 572 18.35 19.87 19.49
CA PRO A 572 17.92 19.75 18.09
C PRO A 572 19.10 19.26 17.24
N LEU A 573 18.79 18.48 16.22
CA LEU A 573 19.78 17.85 15.35
C LEU A 573 20.69 18.90 14.69
N LYS A 574 21.99 18.70 14.83
CA LYS A 574 23.02 19.41 14.07
C LYS A 574 24.00 18.39 13.51
N ALA A 575 24.01 18.25 12.20
CA ALA A 575 24.86 17.29 11.51
C ALA A 575 25.57 17.92 10.31
N THR A 576 26.80 17.50 10.04
CA THR A 576 27.56 17.87 8.85
C THR A 576 27.77 16.62 8.01
N LEU A 577 27.21 16.61 6.81
CA LEU A 577 27.41 15.53 5.84
C LEU A 577 28.59 15.93 4.95
N THR A 578 29.59 15.07 4.86
CA THR A 578 30.70 15.23 3.90
C THR A 578 30.38 14.40 2.68
N LEU A 579 30.30 15.04 1.51
CA LEU A 579 30.00 14.40 0.24
C LEU A 579 31.28 14.06 -0.54
N HIS A 580 31.17 13.11 -1.47
CA HIS A 580 32.23 12.86 -2.45
C HIS A 580 32.59 14.17 -3.19
N GLY A 581 33.90 14.44 -3.33
CA GLY A 581 34.42 15.70 -3.87
C GLY A 581 34.65 16.80 -2.83
N GLY A 582 34.47 16.52 -1.53
CA GLY A 582 34.83 17.42 -0.43
C GLY A 582 33.80 18.51 -0.12
N ARG A 583 32.67 18.54 -0.83
CA ARG A 583 31.54 19.42 -0.52
C ARG A 583 30.91 18.98 0.80
N THR A 584 30.61 19.91 1.68
CA THR A 584 29.89 19.64 2.93
C THR A 584 28.47 20.19 2.86
N LEU A 585 27.56 19.54 3.59
CA LEU A 585 26.18 19.96 3.75
C LEU A 585 25.85 20.00 5.24
N VAL A 586 25.46 21.17 5.75
CA VAL A 586 25.20 21.37 7.18
C VAL A 586 23.70 21.38 7.43
N LEU A 587 23.23 20.38 8.17
CA LEU A 587 21.86 20.26 8.66
C LEU A 587 21.75 20.83 10.07
N HIS A 588 20.75 21.68 10.30
CA HIS A 588 20.41 22.22 11.61
C HIS A 588 18.89 22.29 11.77
N GLU A 589 18.37 21.40 12.62
CA GLU A 589 16.98 21.37 13.02
C GLU A 589 16.62 22.59 13.88
N SER A 590 15.41 23.11 13.68
CA SER A 590 14.84 24.15 14.54
C SER A 590 14.11 23.52 15.72
N PHE A 591 14.25 24.09 16.92
CA PHE A 591 13.42 23.75 18.09
C PHE A 591 11.91 23.88 17.84
N THR A 592 11.51 24.71 16.88
CA THR A 592 10.11 24.93 16.51
C THR A 592 9.73 24.20 15.21
N GLY A 593 10.60 23.35 14.67
CA GLY A 593 10.31 22.58 13.46
C GLY A 593 9.33 21.45 13.74
N ASP A 594 8.41 21.22 12.82
CA ASP A 594 7.46 20.11 12.90
C ASP A 594 8.08 18.83 12.31
N LEU A 595 7.72 17.67 12.86
CA LEU A 595 8.13 16.37 12.33
C LEU A 595 6.94 15.72 11.61
N LEU A 596 7.18 15.06 10.48
CA LEU A 596 6.15 14.31 9.76
C LEU A 596 5.62 13.15 10.62
N GLU A 597 6.54 12.46 11.30
CA GLU A 597 6.25 11.48 12.32
C GLU A 597 7.10 11.74 13.56
N ALA A 598 6.61 11.37 14.74
CA ALA A 598 7.33 11.61 16.00
C ALA A 598 8.75 11.00 16.01
N GLN A 599 8.96 9.94 15.23
CA GLN A 599 10.22 9.18 15.14
C GLN A 599 11.14 9.69 14.02
N SER A 600 10.71 10.64 13.18
CA SER A 600 11.47 11.04 11.98
C SER A 600 12.90 11.49 12.25
N ARG A 601 13.16 12.11 13.42
CA ARG A 601 14.52 12.48 13.83
C ARG A 601 15.36 11.26 14.20
N ASP A 602 14.80 10.37 15.00
CA ASP A 602 15.48 9.15 15.47
C ASP A 602 15.84 8.27 14.26
N THR A 603 14.92 8.14 13.31
CA THR A 603 15.17 7.45 12.03
C THR A 603 16.29 8.10 11.22
N LEU A 604 16.38 9.43 11.18
CA LEU A 604 17.48 10.12 10.49
C LEU A 604 18.82 9.90 11.20
N LEU A 605 18.84 9.86 12.53
CA LEU A 605 20.04 9.54 13.32
C LEU A 605 20.49 8.10 13.10
N GLU A 606 19.56 7.15 13.04
CA GLU A 606 19.86 5.75 12.71
C GLU A 606 20.48 5.63 11.31
N VAL A 607 19.92 6.34 10.33
CA VAL A 607 20.49 6.42 8.97
C VAL A 607 21.90 7.01 9.01
N PHE A 608 22.14 8.11 9.74
CA PHE A 608 23.47 8.71 9.86
C PHE A 608 24.47 7.78 10.56
N ALA A 609 24.04 7.04 11.57
CA ALA A 609 24.86 6.02 12.20
C ALA A 609 25.26 4.94 11.19
N SER A 610 24.31 4.46 10.38
CA SER A 610 24.58 3.43 9.35
C SER A 610 25.56 3.87 8.27
N ILE A 611 25.65 5.17 7.97
CA ILE A 611 26.60 5.73 6.99
C ILE A 611 28.03 5.72 7.55
N ASN A 612 28.19 5.88 8.87
CA ASN A 612 29.50 5.95 9.51
C ASN A 612 30.12 4.57 9.83
N GLY A 613 29.34 3.48 9.74
CA GLY A 613 29.75 2.13 10.10
C GLY A 613 29.14 1.65 11.40
#